data_AF-A0A8T6ZK51-F1
#
_entry.id   AF-A0A8T6ZK51-F1
#
_cell.length_a   1.000
_cell.length_b   1.000
_cell.length_c   1.000
_cell.angle_alpha   90.00
_cell.angle_beta   90.00
_cell.angle_gamma   90.00
#
_symmetry.space_group_name_H-M   'P 1'
#
loop_
_entity.id
_entity.type
_entity.pdbx_description
1 polymer ?
#
loop_
_entity_poly.entity_id
_entity_poly.type
_entity_poly.pdbx_seq_one_letter_code
_entity_poly.pdbx_strand_id
1 'polypeptide(L)'
;MFKASRNRSKTQVRDDAPVRQDLQHVDINGHGFVSNLFWQPLNNARSYMAEAKAFGKQNGWDIVAIRRGTRIQAGFVDSGSRNLKGMFSLAASLASVLGDSWLGAFRLKDGRYAVVAVHEMLICPGVDRLCTTAEEARQMLTNAHNTYSFDAESIFAPPELEFASQDRDIYQVLSAKSIRKDNRLKQLTFGMSTRQLVTVGVGVLAVVGAIGSYMVWDAREQEAKERQLAIQRAAEKLRLDQLNATARRKLEEAALAHPWAVQPNAVDFINACAKTTNALPLSVKGWTFSSADCSGSAIVVHFSRDGGTVEDMRLAAPELFGVPAVFNGGDEATITLGLSAPVGGDDVVATPDDDMSIFMTHFQQIGMTPTLEERPVKIEPPKVPAGQPPMEAPIAPWRQFHFSFDGPAQPVSHFSVGRDGTVSLIGIPGLRIDAVTTKLNAEDATLTWHVEGNIYAKK
;
A
#
# COMPACT_ATOMS: atom_id res chain seq x y z
N MET A 1 32.80 -43.62 -36.08
CA MET A 1 33.00 -44.10 -34.70
C MET A 1 34.30 -43.48 -34.15
N PHE A 2 34.25 -42.27 -33.59
CA PHE A 2 35.31 -41.78 -32.70
C PHE A 2 34.64 -40.87 -31.67
N LYS A 3 34.44 -41.43 -30.48
CA LYS A 3 33.85 -40.77 -29.31
C LYS A 3 34.85 -39.76 -28.76
N ALA A 4 34.31 -38.58 -28.41
CA ALA A 4 34.99 -37.56 -27.65
C ALA A 4 35.60 -38.13 -26.35
N SER A 5 36.86 -37.78 -26.12
CA SER A 5 37.62 -38.12 -24.91
C SER A 5 36.96 -37.48 -23.68
N ARG A 6 36.73 -38.32 -22.66
CA ARG A 6 36.07 -37.98 -21.40
C ARG A 6 36.97 -37.10 -20.52
N ASN A 7 36.32 -36.12 -19.88
CA ASN A 7 36.81 -35.36 -18.73
C ASN A 7 37.57 -36.24 -17.73
N ARG A 8 38.84 -35.92 -17.49
CA ARG A 8 39.58 -36.41 -16.31
C ARG A 8 39.00 -35.73 -15.05
N SER A 9 38.78 -36.52 -14.00
CA SER A 9 38.24 -36.02 -12.73
C SER A 9 39.32 -35.26 -11.94
N LYS A 10 38.89 -34.25 -11.17
CA LYS A 10 39.75 -33.39 -10.33
C LYS A 10 40.59 -34.13 -9.28
N THR A 11 40.27 -35.40 -8.99
CA THR A 11 40.94 -36.21 -7.98
C THR A 11 42.24 -36.83 -8.51
N GLN A 12 42.36 -37.02 -9.83
CA GLN A 12 43.58 -37.58 -10.46
C GLN A 12 44.66 -36.52 -10.74
N VAL A 13 44.40 -35.24 -10.41
CA VAL A 13 45.34 -34.12 -10.60
C VAL A 13 46.24 -33.92 -9.37
N ARG A 14 45.90 -34.51 -8.20
CA ARG A 14 46.69 -34.33 -6.97
C ARG A 14 47.95 -35.20 -6.90
N ASP A 15 48.06 -36.27 -7.68
CA ASP A 15 49.24 -37.15 -7.67
C ASP A 15 50.38 -36.66 -8.58
N ASP A 16 50.11 -35.68 -9.47
CA ASP A 16 51.11 -35.03 -10.34
C ASP A 16 51.52 -33.63 -9.84
N ALA A 17 51.13 -33.24 -8.63
CA ALA A 17 51.49 -31.95 -8.07
C ALA A 17 53.01 -31.89 -7.81
N PRO A 18 53.72 -30.86 -8.30
CA PRO A 18 55.16 -30.78 -8.12
C PRO A 18 55.50 -30.67 -6.63
N VAL A 19 56.46 -31.48 -6.18
CA VAL A 19 56.93 -31.48 -4.79
C VAL A 19 57.48 -30.10 -4.45
N ARG A 20 56.96 -29.52 -3.37
CA ARG A 20 57.38 -28.21 -2.89
C ARG A 20 58.81 -28.30 -2.35
N GLN A 21 59.69 -27.46 -2.88
CA GLN A 21 61.09 -27.39 -2.47
C GLN A 21 61.28 -26.31 -1.40
N ASP A 22 62.01 -26.65 -0.33
CA ASP A 22 62.38 -25.69 0.69
C ASP A 22 63.49 -24.77 0.18
N LEU A 23 63.21 -23.47 0.11
CA LEU A 23 64.16 -22.46 -0.31
C LEU A 23 65.45 -22.52 0.52
N GLN A 24 66.59 -22.64 -0.16
CA GLN A 24 67.91 -22.56 0.44
C GLN A 24 68.64 -21.32 -0.08
N HIS A 25 69.47 -20.71 0.77
CA HIS A 25 70.24 -19.52 0.40
C HIS A 25 71.68 -19.56 0.89
N VAL A 26 72.54 -18.84 0.17
CA VAL A 26 73.95 -18.66 0.47
C VAL A 26 74.44 -17.32 -0.08
N ASP A 27 75.37 -16.69 0.64
CA ASP A 27 76.06 -15.49 0.18
C ASP A 27 77.44 -15.83 -0.37
N ILE A 28 77.71 -15.42 -1.62
CA ILE A 28 78.98 -15.65 -2.32
C ILE A 28 79.44 -14.30 -2.87
N ASN A 29 80.63 -13.84 -2.46
CA ASN A 29 81.21 -12.56 -2.86
C ASN A 29 80.27 -11.34 -2.70
N GLY A 30 79.47 -11.31 -1.62
CA GLY A 30 78.54 -10.21 -1.32
C GLY A 30 77.22 -10.24 -2.11
N HIS A 31 76.97 -11.31 -2.87
CA HIS A 31 75.70 -11.53 -3.57
C HIS A 31 74.95 -12.71 -2.96
N GLY A 32 73.65 -12.52 -2.71
CA GLY A 32 72.76 -13.57 -2.25
C GLY A 32 72.31 -14.47 -3.39
N PHE A 33 72.50 -15.77 -3.21
CA PHE A 33 72.07 -16.81 -4.14
C PHE A 33 71.02 -17.69 -3.49
N VAL A 34 70.05 -18.12 -4.31
CA VAL A 34 69.01 -19.07 -3.95
C VAL A 34 69.21 -20.35 -4.73
N SER A 35 69.13 -21.47 -4.03
CA SER A 35 69.13 -22.83 -4.58
C SER A 35 67.84 -23.55 -4.19
N ASN A 36 67.73 -24.80 -4.64
CA ASN A 36 66.57 -25.67 -4.47
C ASN A 36 65.33 -25.05 -5.12
N LEU A 37 65.52 -24.59 -6.37
CA LEU A 37 64.43 -24.14 -7.22
C LEU A 37 63.83 -25.33 -7.98
N PHE A 38 62.50 -25.34 -8.09
CA PHE A 38 61.82 -26.35 -8.89
C PHE A 38 61.99 -26.03 -10.37
N TRP A 39 62.89 -26.76 -11.03
CA TRP A 39 63.25 -26.55 -12.42
C TRP A 39 62.37 -27.35 -13.38
N GLN A 40 61.67 -26.67 -14.29
CA GLN A 40 60.93 -27.31 -15.38
C GLN A 40 61.13 -26.60 -16.73
N PRO A 41 61.18 -27.33 -17.85
CA PRO A 41 61.08 -26.75 -19.18
C PRO A 41 59.73 -26.06 -19.40
N LEU A 42 59.71 -24.96 -20.15
CA LEU A 42 58.52 -24.27 -20.60
C LEU A 42 58.23 -24.62 -22.07
N ASN A 43 56.95 -24.80 -22.41
CA ASN A 43 56.52 -25.27 -23.72
C ASN A 43 56.31 -24.13 -24.73
N ASN A 44 56.06 -22.90 -24.27
CA ASN A 44 55.76 -21.75 -25.12
C ASN A 44 56.88 -20.72 -25.10
N ALA A 45 57.81 -20.82 -26.05
CA ALA A 45 58.94 -19.91 -26.14
C ALA A 45 58.55 -18.44 -26.44
N ARG A 46 57.37 -18.17 -27.04
CA ARG A 46 56.94 -16.79 -27.38
C ARG A 46 56.29 -16.08 -26.20
N SER A 47 55.57 -16.80 -25.34
CA SER A 47 54.90 -16.25 -24.17
C SER A 47 55.27 -16.99 -22.88
N TYR A 48 56.55 -17.36 -22.75
CA TYR A 48 57.07 -18.16 -21.63
C TYR A 48 56.82 -17.51 -20.27
N MET A 49 56.82 -16.18 -20.18
CA MET A 49 56.47 -15.48 -18.93
C MET A 49 55.00 -15.63 -18.56
N ALA A 50 54.09 -15.72 -19.53
CA ALA A 50 52.67 -15.94 -19.27
C ALA A 50 52.42 -17.38 -18.80
N GLU A 51 53.10 -18.35 -19.42
CA GLU A 51 53.10 -19.75 -18.99
C GLU A 51 53.68 -19.90 -17.57
N ALA A 52 54.85 -19.30 -17.30
CA ALA A 52 55.46 -19.31 -15.98
C ALA A 52 54.57 -18.65 -14.92
N LYS A 53 53.87 -17.56 -15.27
CA LYS A 53 52.94 -16.89 -14.37
C LYS A 53 51.70 -17.73 -14.08
N ALA A 54 51.15 -18.40 -15.08
CA ALA A 54 50.02 -19.32 -14.90
C ALA A 54 50.43 -20.51 -14.02
N PHE A 55 51.59 -21.09 -14.29
CA PHE A 55 52.14 -22.21 -13.53
C PHE A 55 52.46 -21.83 -12.08
N GLY A 56 53.11 -20.69 -11.86
CA GLY A 56 53.37 -20.18 -10.52
C GLY A 56 52.09 -19.89 -9.74
N LYS A 57 51.07 -19.29 -10.39
CA LYS A 57 49.75 -19.06 -9.77
C LYS A 57 49.08 -20.36 -9.35
N GLN A 58 49.14 -21.38 -10.21
CA GLN A 58 48.51 -22.68 -9.97
C GLN A 58 49.16 -23.42 -8.79
N ASN A 59 50.47 -23.29 -8.63
CA ASN A 59 51.25 -24.03 -7.62
C ASN A 59 51.61 -23.20 -6.38
N GLY A 60 51.14 -21.96 -6.29
CA GLY A 60 51.41 -21.08 -5.14
C GLY A 60 52.86 -20.62 -5.04
N TRP A 61 53.56 -20.49 -6.17
CA TRP A 61 54.93 -19.98 -6.23
C TRP A 61 54.94 -18.57 -6.79
N ASP A 62 55.57 -17.66 -6.06
CA ASP A 62 55.57 -16.23 -6.32
C ASP A 62 56.92 -15.72 -6.86
N ILE A 63 57.93 -16.59 -6.95
CA ILE A 63 59.26 -16.29 -7.48
C ILE A 63 59.62 -17.24 -8.61
N VAL A 64 60.27 -16.69 -9.64
CA VAL A 64 60.78 -17.44 -10.79
C VAL A 64 62.18 -16.99 -11.21
N ALA A 65 63.05 -17.96 -11.53
CA ALA A 65 64.28 -17.79 -12.28
C ALA A 65 64.06 -18.30 -13.72
N ILE A 66 64.62 -17.62 -14.72
CA ILE A 66 64.49 -18.04 -16.13
C ILE A 66 65.86 -18.36 -16.68
N ARG A 67 66.06 -19.60 -17.13
CA ARG A 67 67.25 -20.03 -17.86
C ARG A 67 66.91 -20.24 -19.33
N ARG A 68 67.82 -19.82 -20.20
CA ARG A 68 67.75 -20.06 -21.65
C ARG A 68 68.85 -21.04 -22.02
N GLY A 69 68.50 -22.30 -22.25
CA GLY A 69 69.39 -23.33 -22.81
C GLY A 69 68.86 -23.82 -24.16
N THR A 70 68.93 -25.14 -24.40
CA THR A 70 68.27 -25.82 -25.53
C THR A 70 66.76 -25.58 -25.55
N ARG A 71 66.15 -25.41 -24.36
CA ARG A 71 64.79 -24.90 -24.16
C ARG A 71 64.77 -23.84 -23.07
N ILE A 72 63.73 -23.01 -23.02
CA ILE A 72 63.53 -22.09 -21.90
C ILE A 72 63.09 -22.92 -20.70
N GLN A 73 63.78 -22.75 -19.58
CA GLN A 73 63.50 -23.43 -18.32
C GLN A 73 63.15 -22.39 -17.26
N ALA A 74 62.19 -22.71 -16.39
CA ALA A 74 61.84 -21.90 -15.24
C ALA A 74 62.14 -22.65 -13.94
N GLY A 75 62.86 -21.99 -13.04
CA GLY A 75 63.08 -22.41 -11.67
C GLY A 75 62.10 -21.69 -10.76
N PHE A 76 61.21 -22.40 -10.08
CA PHE A 76 60.18 -21.81 -9.23
C PHE A 76 60.44 -22.04 -7.76
N VAL A 77 60.01 -21.10 -6.93
CA VAL A 77 59.98 -21.28 -5.47
C VAL A 77 58.91 -20.40 -4.84
N ASP A 78 58.40 -20.82 -3.68
CA ASP A 78 57.63 -19.96 -2.79
C ASP A 78 58.61 -19.15 -1.92
N SER A 79 58.57 -17.82 -2.05
CA SER A 79 59.34 -16.93 -1.18
C SER A 79 58.91 -17.06 0.28
N GLY A 80 57.66 -17.44 0.54
CA GLY A 80 57.01 -17.35 1.83
C GLY A 80 56.95 -15.89 2.27
N SER A 81 57.49 -15.60 3.46
CA SER A 81 57.62 -14.22 3.96
C SER A 81 59.03 -13.63 3.74
N ARG A 82 59.90 -14.31 2.98
CA ARG A 82 61.31 -13.89 2.83
C ARG A 82 61.46 -12.86 1.71
N ASN A 83 62.24 -11.82 1.98
CA ASN A 83 62.59 -10.83 0.97
C ASN A 83 63.72 -11.35 0.07
N LEU A 84 63.38 -11.85 -1.12
CA LEU A 84 64.34 -12.36 -2.11
C LEU A 84 64.73 -11.33 -3.17
N LYS A 85 64.37 -10.05 -2.96
CA LYS A 85 64.62 -8.98 -3.92
C LYS A 85 66.11 -8.74 -4.09
N GLY A 86 66.64 -8.96 -5.29
CA GLY A 86 68.08 -8.78 -5.54
C GLY A 86 68.88 -10.06 -5.61
N MET A 87 68.31 -11.18 -5.16
CA MET A 87 69.00 -12.46 -5.17
C MET A 87 69.00 -13.11 -6.55
N PHE A 88 69.97 -13.98 -6.78
CA PHE A 88 70.19 -14.70 -8.01
C PHE A 88 69.90 -16.19 -7.82
N SER A 89 69.55 -16.90 -8.90
CA SER A 89 69.55 -18.36 -8.86
C SER A 89 70.99 -18.88 -8.87
N LEU A 90 71.33 -19.76 -7.92
CA LEU A 90 72.66 -20.37 -7.80
C LEU A 90 72.97 -21.23 -9.04
N ALA A 91 72.10 -22.19 -9.37
CA ALA A 91 72.29 -23.04 -10.53
C ALA A 91 72.32 -22.26 -11.85
N ALA A 92 71.43 -21.28 -12.07
CA ALA A 92 71.46 -20.48 -13.30
C ALA A 92 72.76 -19.67 -13.43
N SER A 93 73.31 -19.21 -12.30
CA SER A 93 74.56 -18.45 -12.26
C SER A 93 75.77 -19.33 -12.55
N LEU A 94 75.90 -20.49 -11.90
CA LEU A 94 76.98 -21.43 -12.18
C LEU A 94 76.92 -21.95 -13.62
N ALA A 95 75.72 -22.28 -14.10
CA ALA A 95 75.48 -22.74 -15.46
C ALA A 95 75.68 -21.65 -16.53
N SER A 96 75.90 -20.39 -16.14
CA SER A 96 76.30 -19.32 -17.07
C SER A 96 77.81 -19.18 -17.22
N VAL A 97 78.59 -19.86 -16.36
CA VAL A 97 80.05 -19.73 -16.28
C VAL A 97 80.74 -21.04 -16.66
N LEU A 98 80.26 -22.17 -16.15
CA LEU A 98 80.91 -23.48 -16.30
C LEU A 98 80.49 -24.24 -17.57
N GLY A 99 79.64 -23.64 -18.40
CA GLY A 99 79.19 -24.20 -19.67
C GLY A 99 77.94 -25.07 -19.56
N ASP A 100 77.81 -25.98 -20.52
CA ASP A 100 76.51 -26.53 -20.94
C ASP A 100 76.21 -27.95 -20.45
N SER A 101 77.22 -28.72 -20.02
CA SER A 101 77.01 -30.04 -19.42
C SER A 101 78.11 -30.32 -18.39
N TRP A 102 77.76 -30.37 -17.11
CA TRP A 102 78.68 -30.62 -16.00
C TRP A 102 77.94 -30.98 -14.70
N LEU A 103 78.63 -31.67 -13.80
CA LEU A 103 78.17 -31.97 -12.45
C LEU A 103 79.18 -31.40 -11.46
N GLY A 104 78.73 -30.57 -10.53
CA GLY A 104 79.63 -29.90 -9.59
C GLY A 104 79.16 -29.99 -8.16
N ALA A 105 80.09 -30.29 -7.25
CA ALA A 105 79.96 -30.00 -5.84
C ALA A 105 81.05 -29.00 -5.46
N PHE A 106 80.68 -27.90 -4.81
CA PHE A 106 81.62 -26.86 -4.43
C PHE A 106 81.55 -26.60 -2.94
N ARG A 107 82.72 -26.57 -2.29
CA ARG A 107 82.82 -26.29 -0.85
C ARG A 107 82.54 -24.82 -0.56
N LEU A 108 81.67 -24.56 0.41
CA LEU A 108 81.36 -23.23 0.93
C LEU A 108 82.18 -22.95 2.18
N LYS A 109 82.40 -21.66 2.49
CA LYS A 109 83.18 -21.23 3.67
C LYS A 109 82.56 -21.64 5.01
N ASP A 110 81.25 -21.89 5.02
CA ASP A 110 80.49 -22.32 6.19
C ASP A 110 80.45 -23.85 6.37
N GLY A 111 81.23 -24.59 5.58
CA GLY A 111 81.32 -26.05 5.64
C GLY A 111 80.24 -26.80 4.85
N ARG A 112 79.26 -26.09 4.27
CA ARG A 112 78.26 -26.68 3.37
C ARG A 112 78.86 -26.93 1.98
N TYR A 113 78.13 -27.66 1.15
CA TYR A 113 78.47 -27.91 -0.25
C TYR A 113 77.33 -27.46 -1.16
N ALA A 114 77.64 -26.68 -2.20
CA ALA A 114 76.69 -26.41 -3.28
C ALA A 114 76.81 -27.50 -4.34
N VAL A 115 75.76 -28.28 -4.54
CA VAL A 115 75.69 -29.34 -5.56
C VAL A 115 74.75 -28.92 -6.66
N VAL A 116 75.27 -28.80 -7.88
CA VAL A 116 74.52 -28.39 -9.07
C VAL A 116 74.88 -29.30 -10.24
N ALA A 117 73.88 -29.71 -11.01
CA ALA A 117 74.09 -30.40 -12.27
C ALA A 117 73.40 -29.68 -13.43
N VAL A 118 74.12 -29.58 -14.54
CA VAL A 118 73.63 -29.06 -15.81
C VAL A 118 73.85 -30.15 -16.84
N HIS A 119 72.82 -30.54 -17.58
CA HIS A 119 72.92 -31.54 -18.63
C HIS A 119 72.22 -31.00 -19.88
N GLU A 120 72.90 -31.01 -21.02
CA GLU A 120 72.38 -30.47 -22.30
C GLU A 120 71.77 -29.05 -22.18
N MET A 121 72.51 -28.16 -21.51
CA MET A 121 72.17 -26.76 -21.21
C MET A 121 71.00 -26.58 -20.22
N LEU A 122 70.37 -27.64 -19.73
CA LEU A 122 69.28 -27.59 -18.76
C LEU A 122 69.79 -27.87 -17.35
N ILE A 123 69.23 -27.20 -16.35
CA ILE A 123 69.52 -27.52 -14.96
C ILE A 123 68.75 -28.80 -14.61
N CYS A 124 69.45 -29.80 -14.10
CA CYS A 124 68.86 -31.07 -13.73
C CYS A 124 67.89 -30.88 -12.54
N PRO A 125 66.61 -31.26 -12.66
CA PRO A 125 65.65 -31.14 -11.56
C PRO A 125 66.14 -31.88 -10.31
N GLY A 126 66.07 -31.19 -9.16
CA GLY A 126 66.47 -31.74 -7.86
C GLY A 126 67.98 -31.73 -7.58
N VAL A 127 68.81 -31.31 -8.55
CA VAL A 127 70.27 -31.22 -8.43
C VAL A 127 70.70 -29.75 -8.52
N ASP A 128 70.17 -28.95 -7.59
CA ASP A 128 70.50 -27.55 -7.32
C ASP A 128 70.32 -27.33 -5.82
N ARG A 129 71.23 -27.83 -4.98
CA ARG A 129 71.02 -27.89 -3.52
C ARG A 129 72.27 -27.52 -2.73
N LEU A 130 72.05 -26.99 -1.54
CA LEU A 130 73.04 -26.83 -0.50
C LEU A 130 72.95 -28.04 0.43
N CYS A 131 73.99 -28.87 0.40
CA CYS A 131 74.17 -30.01 1.26
C CYS A 131 74.92 -29.59 2.53
N THR A 132 74.50 -30.12 3.67
CA THR A 132 75.07 -29.76 4.97
C THR A 132 76.34 -30.54 5.30
N THR A 133 76.45 -31.76 4.78
CA THR A 133 77.58 -32.66 5.02
C THR A 133 78.22 -33.12 3.70
N ALA A 134 79.49 -33.52 3.78
CA ALA A 134 80.21 -34.13 2.66
C ALA A 134 79.51 -35.41 2.17
N GLU A 135 78.95 -36.20 3.09
CA GLU A 135 78.22 -37.43 2.76
C GLU A 135 76.94 -37.15 1.97
N GLU A 136 76.16 -36.12 2.36
CA GLU A 136 74.97 -35.69 1.60
C GLU A 136 75.36 -35.23 0.19
N ALA A 137 76.46 -34.45 0.08
CA ALA A 137 76.97 -33.99 -1.20
C ALA A 137 77.45 -35.15 -2.09
N ARG A 138 78.18 -36.11 -1.53
CA ARG A 138 78.69 -37.32 -2.20
C ARG A 138 77.56 -38.20 -2.69
N GLN A 139 76.52 -38.40 -1.87
CA GLN A 139 75.34 -39.16 -2.28
C GLN A 139 74.60 -38.48 -3.42
N MET A 140 74.46 -37.15 -3.38
CA MET A 140 73.81 -36.38 -4.45
C MET A 140 74.60 -36.41 -5.75
N LEU A 141 75.93 -36.25 -5.69
CA LEU A 141 76.82 -36.41 -6.83
C LEU A 141 76.68 -37.80 -7.46
N THR A 142 76.75 -38.86 -6.65
CA THR A 142 76.58 -40.25 -7.10
C THR A 142 75.25 -40.46 -7.80
N ASN A 143 74.16 -40.00 -7.19
CA ASN A 143 72.83 -40.14 -7.78
C ASN A 143 72.70 -39.38 -9.10
N ALA A 144 73.22 -38.15 -9.17
CA ALA A 144 73.18 -37.35 -10.39
C ALA A 144 74.04 -37.95 -11.51
N HIS A 145 75.25 -38.43 -11.19
CA HIS A 145 76.12 -39.09 -12.15
C HIS A 145 75.50 -40.38 -12.70
N ASN A 146 74.90 -41.21 -11.83
CA ASN A 146 74.20 -42.42 -12.26
C ASN A 146 72.96 -42.13 -13.13
N THR A 147 72.32 -40.98 -12.94
CA THR A 147 71.09 -40.60 -13.68
C THR A 147 71.40 -39.99 -15.05
N TYR A 148 72.42 -39.13 -15.13
CA TYR A 148 72.71 -38.30 -16.32
C TYR A 148 74.00 -38.66 -17.04
N SER A 149 74.81 -39.59 -16.50
CA SER A 149 76.05 -40.11 -17.09
C SER A 149 77.01 -39.02 -17.55
N PHE A 150 77.60 -38.29 -16.59
CA PHE A 150 78.59 -37.24 -16.89
C PHE A 150 79.97 -37.82 -17.17
N ASP A 151 80.70 -37.28 -18.15
CA ASP A 151 82.12 -37.62 -18.34
C ASP A 151 82.96 -37.19 -17.14
N ALA A 152 84.00 -37.96 -16.79
CA ALA A 152 84.88 -37.64 -15.66
C ALA A 152 85.51 -36.25 -15.76
N GLU A 153 85.75 -35.75 -16.98
CA GLU A 153 86.28 -34.41 -17.23
C GLU A 153 85.28 -33.27 -16.96
N SER A 154 83.98 -33.59 -16.85
CA SER A 154 82.90 -32.63 -16.59
C SER A 154 82.38 -32.69 -15.16
N ILE A 155 83.10 -33.39 -14.26
CA ILE A 155 82.77 -33.49 -12.84
C ILE A 155 83.74 -32.61 -12.04
N PHE A 156 83.20 -31.61 -11.36
CA PHE A 156 83.95 -30.72 -10.47
C PHE A 156 83.65 -31.06 -9.01
N ALA A 157 84.58 -31.70 -8.31
CA ALA A 157 84.37 -32.08 -6.91
C ALA A 157 85.68 -31.99 -6.10
N PRO A 158 85.60 -31.57 -4.83
CA PRO A 158 86.71 -31.65 -3.89
C PRO A 158 87.16 -33.10 -3.69
N PRO A 159 88.47 -33.36 -3.46
CA PRO A 159 89.01 -34.71 -3.30
C PRO A 159 88.34 -35.51 -2.18
N GLU A 160 87.86 -34.85 -1.12
CA GLU A 160 87.18 -35.48 0.01
C GLU A 160 85.84 -36.15 -0.35
N LEU A 161 85.28 -35.89 -1.53
CA LEU A 161 84.02 -36.49 -1.99
C LEU A 161 84.23 -37.77 -2.81
N GLU A 162 85.47 -38.24 -2.99
CA GLU A 162 85.80 -39.50 -3.69
C GLU A 162 85.38 -39.53 -5.18
N PHE A 163 85.25 -38.36 -5.83
CA PHE A 163 84.99 -38.20 -7.27
C PHE A 163 86.26 -37.77 -8.04
N ALA A 164 86.25 -37.95 -9.37
CA ALA A 164 87.34 -37.52 -10.25
C ALA A 164 87.75 -36.06 -9.97
N SER A 165 89.04 -35.85 -9.70
CA SER A 165 89.57 -34.69 -8.98
C SER A 165 89.78 -33.46 -9.87
N GLN A 166 88.71 -32.69 -10.07
CA GLN A 166 88.78 -31.31 -10.58
C GLN A 166 88.13 -30.33 -9.61
N ASP A 167 88.76 -30.12 -8.46
CA ASP A 167 88.28 -29.14 -7.48
C ASP A 167 88.30 -27.72 -8.06
N ARG A 168 87.22 -26.97 -7.81
CA ARG A 168 87.03 -25.60 -8.28
C ARG A 168 86.52 -24.75 -7.12
N ASP A 169 87.17 -23.62 -6.89
CA ASP A 169 86.70 -22.66 -5.89
C ASP A 169 85.48 -21.89 -6.43
N ILE A 170 84.30 -22.11 -5.84
CA ILE A 170 83.06 -21.41 -6.21
C ILE A 170 83.18 -19.89 -6.07
N TYR A 171 83.99 -19.39 -5.14
CA TYR A 171 84.22 -17.95 -4.97
C TYR A 171 85.05 -17.35 -6.11
N GLN A 172 85.81 -18.17 -6.86
CA GLN A 172 86.49 -17.74 -8.08
C GLN A 172 85.60 -17.88 -9.31
N VAL A 173 84.82 -18.97 -9.39
CA VAL A 173 83.84 -19.20 -10.47
C VAL A 173 82.77 -18.09 -10.50
N LEU A 174 82.19 -17.77 -9.34
CA LEU A 174 81.17 -16.73 -9.18
C LEU A 174 81.79 -15.39 -8.75
N SER A 175 82.73 -14.88 -9.54
CA SER A 175 83.27 -13.53 -9.37
C SER A 175 82.26 -12.43 -9.73
N ALA A 176 82.46 -11.20 -9.24
CA ALA A 176 81.58 -10.06 -9.54
C ALA A 176 81.37 -9.81 -11.06
N LYS A 177 82.33 -10.19 -11.90
CA LYS A 177 82.24 -10.06 -13.37
C LYS A 177 81.39 -11.16 -14.03
N SER A 178 81.21 -12.31 -13.39
CA SER A 178 80.49 -13.46 -13.97
C SER A 178 78.99 -13.48 -13.63
N ILE A 179 78.53 -12.63 -12.70
CA ILE A 179 77.12 -12.53 -12.31
C ILE A 179 76.32 -11.76 -13.37
N ARG A 180 75.39 -12.46 -14.04
CA ARG A 180 74.51 -11.89 -15.08
C ARG A 180 73.17 -11.46 -14.49
N LYS A 181 72.68 -10.27 -14.87
CA LYS A 181 71.36 -9.75 -14.47
C LYS A 181 70.20 -10.67 -14.85
N ASP A 182 70.36 -11.46 -15.91
CA ASP A 182 69.34 -12.40 -16.39
C ASP A 182 69.08 -13.56 -15.42
N ASN A 183 70.04 -13.89 -14.56
CA ASN A 183 69.94 -14.96 -13.55
C ASN A 183 69.26 -14.50 -12.26
N ARG A 184 68.81 -13.23 -12.20
CA ARG A 184 68.14 -12.65 -11.04
C ARG A 184 66.72 -13.21 -10.92
N LEU A 185 66.30 -13.48 -9.68
CA LEU A 185 64.93 -13.89 -9.37
C LEU A 185 63.92 -12.79 -9.71
N LYS A 186 62.77 -13.19 -10.25
CA LYS A 186 61.65 -12.31 -10.63
C LYS A 186 60.41 -12.66 -9.85
N GLN A 187 59.65 -11.65 -9.42
CA GLN A 187 58.39 -11.83 -8.72
C GLN A 187 57.21 -11.98 -9.70
N LEU A 188 56.31 -12.93 -9.41
CA LEU A 188 55.07 -13.15 -10.15
C LEU A 188 53.92 -12.37 -9.50
N THR A 189 53.39 -11.34 -10.18
CA THR A 189 52.30 -10.49 -9.64
C THR A 189 50.91 -10.96 -10.08
N PHE A 190 50.07 -11.44 -9.16
CA PHE A 190 48.77 -12.07 -9.50
C PHE A 190 47.54 -11.13 -9.51
N GLY A 191 47.67 -9.86 -9.91
CA GLY A 191 46.58 -8.86 -9.88
C GLY A 191 45.53 -8.96 -11.02
N MET A 192 44.36 -8.36 -10.78
CA MET A 192 43.28 -8.17 -11.78
C MET A 192 43.66 -7.11 -12.83
N SER A 193 43.21 -7.24 -14.07
CA SER A 193 43.56 -6.28 -15.12
C SER A 193 42.76 -4.97 -15.00
N THR A 194 43.36 -3.84 -15.38
CA THR A 194 42.72 -2.51 -15.36
C THR A 194 41.41 -2.43 -16.12
N ARG A 195 41.23 -3.23 -17.17
CA ARG A 195 39.96 -3.30 -17.93
C ARG A 195 38.80 -3.90 -17.13
N GLN A 196 39.07 -4.85 -16.24
CA GLN A 196 38.02 -5.49 -15.44
C GLN A 196 37.46 -4.53 -14.37
N LEU A 197 38.31 -3.65 -13.82
CA LEU A 197 37.89 -2.64 -12.85
C LEU A 197 36.94 -1.59 -13.45
N VAL A 198 37.19 -1.16 -14.69
CA VAL A 198 36.35 -0.16 -15.37
C VAL A 198 34.94 -0.71 -15.64
N THR A 199 34.82 -1.95 -16.12
CA THR A 199 33.52 -2.57 -16.40
C THR A 199 32.65 -2.70 -15.14
N VAL A 200 33.27 -3.07 -14.01
CA VAL A 200 32.56 -3.12 -12.72
C VAL A 200 32.09 -1.72 -12.29
N GLY A 201 32.94 -0.70 -12.45
CA GLY A 201 32.59 0.68 -12.11
C GLY A 201 31.38 1.22 -12.89
N VAL A 202 31.33 0.97 -14.21
CA VAL A 202 30.19 1.39 -15.05
C VAL A 202 28.91 0.65 -14.66
N GLY A 203 29.00 -0.66 -14.38
CA GLY A 203 27.85 -1.45 -13.94
C GLY A 203 27.24 -0.92 -12.64
N VAL A 204 28.06 -0.57 -11.66
CA VAL A 204 27.59 0.00 -10.39
C VAL A 204 26.88 1.34 -10.60
N LEU A 205 27.45 2.23 -11.42
CA LEU A 205 26.82 3.53 -11.71
C LEU A 205 25.46 3.40 -12.40
N ALA A 206 25.32 2.46 -13.34
CA ALA A 206 24.05 2.20 -14.00
C ALA A 206 22.97 1.72 -13.02
N VAL A 207 23.33 0.82 -12.10
CA VAL A 207 22.40 0.33 -11.07
C VAL A 207 21.99 1.44 -10.12
N VAL A 208 22.93 2.29 -9.67
CA VAL A 208 22.63 3.44 -8.80
C VAL A 208 21.71 4.43 -9.52
N GLY A 209 21.95 4.70 -10.81
CA GLY A 209 21.08 5.57 -11.61
C GLY A 209 19.66 5.02 -11.79
N ALA A 210 19.53 3.70 -12.01
CA ALA A 210 18.23 3.03 -12.09
C ALA A 210 17.45 3.09 -10.77
N ILE A 211 18.13 2.87 -9.63
CA ILE A 211 17.51 2.97 -8.31
C ILE A 211 17.06 4.41 -8.03
N GLY A 212 17.93 5.40 -8.29
CA GLY A 212 17.60 6.81 -8.08
C GLY A 212 16.41 7.29 -8.93
N SER A 213 16.38 6.89 -10.21
CA SER A 213 15.24 7.22 -11.10
C SER A 213 13.94 6.54 -10.67
N TYR A 214 13.99 5.28 -10.23
CA TYR A 214 12.83 4.58 -9.67
C TYR A 214 12.30 5.27 -8.41
N MET A 215 13.18 5.65 -7.47
CA MET A 215 12.78 6.35 -6.24
C MET A 215 12.09 7.69 -6.52
N VAL A 216 12.60 8.47 -7.48
CA VAL A 216 11.96 9.75 -7.88
C VAL A 216 10.61 9.51 -8.54
N TRP A 217 10.48 8.47 -9.36
CA TRP A 217 9.21 8.11 -10.00
C TRP A 217 8.16 7.66 -8.98
N ASP A 218 8.53 6.76 -8.06
CA ASP A 218 7.65 6.25 -7.00
C ASP A 218 7.16 7.39 -6.08
N ALA A 219 8.06 8.29 -5.65
CA ALA A 219 7.68 9.44 -4.84
C ALA A 219 6.63 10.34 -5.55
N ARG A 220 6.79 10.60 -6.85
CA ARG A 220 5.82 11.38 -7.63
C ARG A 220 4.47 10.67 -7.76
N GLU A 221 4.49 9.36 -7.92
CA GLU A 221 3.26 8.58 -8.04
C GLU A 221 2.48 8.54 -6.71
N GLN A 222 3.18 8.45 -5.58
CA GLN A 222 2.58 8.54 -4.25
C GLN A 222 1.97 9.93 -4.01
N GLU A 223 2.68 11.01 -4.31
CA GLU A 223 2.14 12.37 -4.21
C GLU A 223 0.87 12.56 -5.08
N ALA A 224 0.86 12.00 -6.29
CA ALA A 224 -0.30 12.08 -7.17
C ALA A 224 -1.52 11.35 -6.59
N LYS A 225 -1.33 10.17 -6.00
CA LYS A 225 -2.39 9.39 -5.32
C LYS A 225 -2.92 10.13 -4.10
N GLU A 226 -2.04 10.72 -3.29
CA GLU A 226 -2.44 11.50 -2.11
C GLU A 226 -3.23 12.76 -2.50
N ARG A 227 -2.81 13.48 -3.54
CA ARG A 227 -3.55 14.64 -4.06
C ARG A 227 -4.93 14.24 -4.57
N GLN A 228 -5.04 13.14 -5.29
CA GLN A 228 -6.35 12.64 -5.76
C GLN A 228 -7.28 12.29 -4.59
N LEU A 229 -6.76 11.60 -3.57
CA LEU A 229 -7.53 11.26 -2.38
C LEU A 229 -7.94 12.51 -1.59
N ALA A 230 -7.06 13.51 -1.49
CA ALA A 230 -7.37 14.79 -0.85
C ALA A 230 -8.47 15.56 -1.60
N ILE A 231 -8.43 15.58 -2.94
CA ILE A 231 -9.48 16.18 -3.78
C ILE A 231 -10.81 15.46 -3.59
N GLN A 232 -10.81 14.12 -3.57
CA GLN A 232 -12.03 13.34 -3.35
C GLN A 232 -12.63 13.62 -1.97
N ARG A 233 -11.82 13.61 -0.90
CA ARG A 233 -12.27 13.94 0.46
C ARG A 233 -12.80 15.38 0.56
N ALA A 234 -12.15 16.33 -0.10
CA ALA A 234 -12.60 17.72 -0.13
C ALA A 234 -13.94 17.87 -0.88
N ALA A 235 -14.11 17.17 -2.00
CA ALA A 235 -15.35 17.18 -2.77
C ALA A 235 -16.51 16.52 -2.00
N GLU A 236 -16.26 15.40 -1.33
CA GLU A 236 -17.25 14.74 -0.47
C GLU A 236 -17.64 15.62 0.71
N LYS A 237 -16.66 16.24 1.38
CA LYS A 237 -16.92 17.19 2.46
C LYS A 237 -17.78 18.36 1.98
N LEU A 238 -17.44 18.96 0.84
CA LEU A 238 -18.23 20.06 0.27
C LEU A 238 -19.66 19.64 -0.05
N ARG A 239 -19.85 18.43 -0.62
CA ARG A 239 -21.18 17.88 -0.91
C ARG A 239 -22.00 17.69 0.38
N LEU A 240 -21.38 17.14 1.42
CA LEU A 240 -22.01 16.95 2.72
C LEU A 240 -22.37 18.29 3.38
N ASP A 241 -21.49 19.28 3.29
CA ASP A 241 -21.73 20.63 3.82
C ASP A 241 -22.88 21.33 3.08
N GLN A 242 -22.97 21.18 1.75
CA GLN A 242 -24.10 21.70 0.96
C GLN A 242 -25.42 21.03 1.35
N LEU A 243 -25.45 19.70 1.48
CA LEU A 243 -26.63 18.98 1.92
C LEU A 243 -27.08 19.46 3.30
N ASN A 244 -26.15 19.63 4.23
CA ASN A 244 -26.44 20.15 5.56
C ASN A 244 -26.97 21.58 5.55
N ALA A 245 -26.38 22.46 4.75
CA ALA A 245 -26.87 23.83 4.61
C ALA A 245 -28.30 23.85 4.06
N THR A 246 -28.61 23.03 3.05
CA THR A 246 -29.97 22.94 2.50
C THR A 246 -30.97 22.34 3.49
N ALA A 247 -30.57 21.33 4.25
CA ALA A 247 -31.39 20.74 5.30
C ALA A 247 -31.68 21.75 6.42
N ARG A 248 -30.67 22.50 6.88
CA ARG A 248 -30.84 23.57 7.87
C ARG A 248 -31.81 24.64 7.39
N ARG A 249 -31.67 25.09 6.14
CA ARG A 249 -32.56 26.11 5.57
C ARG A 249 -34.01 25.61 5.49
N LYS A 250 -34.23 24.38 5.03
CA LYS A 250 -35.58 23.79 5.01
C LYS A 250 -36.17 23.63 6.42
N LEU A 251 -35.34 23.30 7.40
CA LEU A 251 -35.74 23.15 8.79
C LEU A 251 -36.15 24.51 9.40
N GLU A 252 -35.40 25.57 9.10
CA GLU A 252 -35.72 26.94 9.49
C GLU A 252 -36.98 27.46 8.79
N GLU A 253 -37.12 27.23 7.48
CA GLU A 253 -38.34 27.53 6.72
C GLU A 253 -39.55 26.80 7.32
N ALA A 254 -39.42 25.53 7.70
CA ALA A 254 -40.49 24.77 8.36
C ALA A 254 -40.83 25.29 9.76
N ALA A 255 -39.87 25.87 10.49
CA ALA A 255 -40.11 26.46 11.81
C ALA A 255 -40.82 27.82 11.75
N LEU A 256 -40.56 28.58 10.68
CA LEU A 256 -41.21 29.86 10.41
C LEU A 256 -42.55 29.68 9.70
N ALA A 257 -42.84 28.50 9.15
CA ALA A 257 -44.12 28.22 8.52
C ALA A 257 -45.24 28.24 9.57
N HIS A 258 -46.23 29.10 9.33
CA HIS A 258 -47.46 29.17 10.10
C HIS A 258 -48.50 28.22 9.49
N PRO A 259 -48.88 27.10 10.13
CA PRO A 259 -49.80 26.13 9.54
C PRO A 259 -51.17 26.72 9.18
N TRP A 260 -51.62 27.71 9.95
CA TRP A 260 -52.90 28.39 9.73
C TRP A 260 -52.92 29.28 8.47
N ALA A 261 -51.75 29.65 7.93
CA ALA A 261 -51.64 30.52 6.76
C ALA A 261 -52.19 29.89 5.47
N VAL A 262 -52.17 28.55 5.39
CA VAL A 262 -52.62 27.76 4.24
C VAL A 262 -53.93 27.03 4.47
N GLN A 263 -54.50 27.13 5.67
CA GLN A 263 -55.80 26.56 6.02
C GLN A 263 -56.92 27.58 5.79
N PRO A 264 -58.14 27.14 5.47
CA PRO A 264 -59.30 28.03 5.45
C PRO A 264 -59.53 28.67 6.82
N ASN A 265 -60.03 29.92 6.84
CA ASN A 265 -60.48 30.47 8.11
C ASN A 265 -61.68 29.65 8.65
N ALA A 266 -61.89 29.67 9.96
CA ALA A 266 -62.90 28.84 10.60
C ALA A 266 -64.33 29.13 10.13
N VAL A 267 -64.65 30.41 9.89
CA VAL A 267 -65.98 30.86 9.48
C VAL A 267 -66.31 30.34 8.07
N ASP A 268 -65.39 30.48 7.13
CA ASP A 268 -65.54 30.05 5.74
C ASP A 268 -65.60 28.52 5.64
N PHE A 269 -64.77 27.80 6.41
CA PHE A 269 -64.84 26.34 6.46
C PHE A 269 -66.19 25.85 6.96
N ILE A 270 -66.66 26.37 8.10
CA ILE A 270 -67.94 25.98 8.70
C ILE A 270 -69.11 26.37 7.81
N ASN A 271 -69.09 27.55 7.18
CA ASN A 271 -70.12 27.96 6.24
C ASN A 271 -70.15 27.06 4.99
N ALA A 272 -68.98 26.70 4.43
CA ALA A 272 -68.89 25.80 3.29
C ALA A 272 -69.41 24.39 3.65
N CYS A 273 -69.02 23.87 4.82
CA CYS A 273 -69.48 22.59 5.31
C CYS A 273 -71.00 22.60 5.52
N ALA A 274 -71.52 23.57 6.28
CA ALA A 274 -72.94 23.68 6.57
C ALA A 274 -73.78 23.86 5.30
N LYS A 275 -73.34 24.68 4.34
CA LYS A 275 -74.01 24.84 3.05
C LYS A 275 -74.14 23.50 2.31
N THR A 276 -73.11 22.68 2.34
CA THR A 276 -73.08 21.39 1.64
C THR A 276 -73.92 20.35 2.37
N THR A 277 -73.74 20.22 3.69
CA THR A 277 -74.49 19.27 4.53
C THR A 277 -76.00 19.58 4.57
N ASN A 278 -76.39 20.86 4.64
CA ASN A 278 -77.80 21.27 4.65
C ASN A 278 -78.51 20.99 3.31
N ALA A 279 -77.78 20.77 2.22
CA ALA A 279 -78.34 20.42 0.93
C ALA A 279 -78.48 18.89 0.74
N LEU A 280 -77.98 18.07 1.67
CA LEU A 280 -78.04 16.62 1.56
C LEU A 280 -79.46 16.09 1.86
N PRO A 281 -79.97 15.14 1.06
CA PRO A 281 -81.22 14.47 1.39
C PRO A 281 -81.03 13.54 2.59
N LEU A 282 -81.99 13.54 3.52
CA LEU A 282 -81.99 12.62 4.66
C LEU A 282 -82.28 11.16 4.27
N SER A 283 -82.86 10.93 3.09
CA SER A 283 -83.07 9.59 2.55
C SER A 283 -82.98 9.58 1.02
N VAL A 284 -82.41 8.50 0.47
CA VAL A 284 -82.27 8.24 -0.96
C VAL A 284 -82.68 6.81 -1.25
N LYS A 285 -83.83 6.59 -1.89
CA LYS A 285 -84.27 5.25 -2.38
C LYS A 285 -84.16 4.12 -1.32
N GLY A 286 -84.56 4.38 -0.07
CA GLY A 286 -84.46 3.40 1.02
C GLY A 286 -83.07 3.29 1.64
N TRP A 287 -82.24 4.32 1.47
CA TRP A 287 -81.01 4.53 2.22
C TRP A 287 -81.18 5.77 3.07
N THR A 288 -80.83 5.70 4.34
CA THR A 288 -81.00 6.79 5.31
C THR A 288 -79.65 7.42 5.59
N PHE A 289 -79.60 8.75 5.63
CA PHE A 289 -78.40 9.51 5.97
C PHE A 289 -77.95 9.16 7.39
N SER A 290 -76.68 8.82 7.55
CA SER A 290 -76.10 8.40 8.83
C SER A 290 -75.17 9.48 9.39
N SER A 291 -74.20 9.90 8.58
CA SER A 291 -73.28 10.98 8.95
C SER A 291 -72.72 11.74 7.75
N ALA A 292 -72.19 12.94 8.02
CA ALA A 292 -71.38 13.69 7.08
C ALA A 292 -70.14 14.24 7.79
N ASP A 293 -68.97 13.95 7.23
CA ASP A 293 -67.67 14.32 7.76
C ASP A 293 -66.99 15.30 6.81
N CYS A 294 -67.02 16.59 7.17
CA CYS A 294 -66.28 17.63 6.47
C CYS A 294 -64.84 17.65 6.98
N SER A 295 -63.86 17.45 6.11
CA SER A 295 -62.44 17.58 6.47
C SER A 295 -61.62 18.09 5.29
N GLY A 296 -60.76 19.08 5.53
CA GLY A 296 -59.93 19.69 4.49
C GLY A 296 -60.73 20.19 3.28
N SER A 297 -60.63 19.49 2.15
CA SER A 297 -61.30 19.85 0.88
C SER A 297 -62.35 18.84 0.43
N ALA A 298 -62.82 17.97 1.33
CA ALA A 298 -63.84 16.97 1.03
C ALA A 298 -64.89 16.89 2.13
N ILE A 299 -66.07 16.43 1.73
CA ILE A 299 -67.11 15.96 2.64
C ILE A 299 -67.41 14.50 2.32
N VAL A 300 -67.32 13.64 3.33
CA VAL A 300 -67.62 12.22 3.22
C VAL A 300 -68.98 11.98 3.84
N VAL A 301 -69.94 11.55 3.03
CA VAL A 301 -71.33 11.33 3.44
C VAL A 301 -71.58 9.83 3.52
N HIS A 302 -72.07 9.39 4.67
CA HIS A 302 -72.41 8.00 4.94
C HIS A 302 -73.92 7.81 4.93
N PHE A 303 -74.36 6.78 4.24
CA PHE A 303 -75.73 6.31 4.22
C PHE A 303 -75.79 4.85 4.68
N SER A 304 -76.79 4.52 5.50
CA SER A 304 -77.09 3.15 5.90
C SER A 304 -78.34 2.66 5.20
N ARG A 305 -78.33 1.38 4.80
CA ARG A 305 -79.46 0.78 4.10
C ARG A 305 -80.66 0.60 5.03
N ASP A 306 -81.81 1.12 4.62
CA ASP A 306 -83.09 1.07 5.34
C ASP A 306 -84.22 0.72 4.37
N GLY A 307 -84.22 -0.54 3.94
CA GLY A 307 -85.21 -1.10 2.99
C GLY A 307 -84.90 -0.91 1.50
N GLY A 308 -83.90 -0.10 1.13
CA GLY A 308 -83.44 0.09 -0.25
C GLY A 308 -82.51 -1.01 -0.78
N THR A 309 -82.18 -0.98 -2.08
CA THR A 309 -81.19 -1.90 -2.68
C THR A 309 -79.89 -1.18 -3.06
N VAL A 310 -78.80 -1.94 -3.18
CA VAL A 310 -77.50 -1.41 -3.65
C VAL A 310 -77.61 -0.83 -5.07
N GLU A 311 -78.38 -1.48 -5.94
CA GLU A 311 -78.54 -1.04 -7.33
C GLU A 311 -79.29 0.29 -7.43
N ASP A 312 -80.32 0.50 -6.59
CA ASP A 312 -81.05 1.77 -6.54
C ASP A 312 -80.14 2.93 -6.15
N MET A 313 -79.29 2.74 -5.13
CA MET A 313 -78.33 3.76 -4.69
C MET A 313 -77.22 3.97 -5.73
N ARG A 314 -76.76 2.90 -6.40
CA ARG A 314 -75.74 2.98 -7.45
C ARG A 314 -76.21 3.81 -8.64
N LEU A 315 -77.50 3.74 -8.98
CA LEU A 315 -78.13 4.54 -10.04
C LEU A 315 -78.45 5.96 -9.58
N ALA A 316 -78.96 6.14 -8.35
CA ALA A 316 -79.37 7.44 -7.84
C ALA A 316 -78.19 8.35 -7.48
N ALA A 317 -77.06 7.81 -7.01
CA ALA A 317 -75.97 8.63 -6.50
C ALA A 317 -75.34 9.57 -7.55
N PRO A 318 -75.00 9.12 -8.78
CA PRO A 318 -74.50 10.02 -9.82
C PRO A 318 -75.51 11.10 -10.22
N GLU A 319 -76.82 10.81 -10.19
CA GLU A 319 -77.87 11.76 -10.55
C GLU A 319 -78.03 12.85 -9.48
N LEU A 320 -78.02 12.47 -8.20
CA LEU A 320 -78.26 13.38 -7.08
C LEU A 320 -77.02 14.15 -6.64
N PHE A 321 -75.84 13.53 -6.71
CA PHE A 321 -74.61 14.05 -6.13
C PHE A 321 -73.53 14.36 -7.18
N GLY A 322 -73.73 13.97 -8.44
CA GLY A 322 -72.74 14.12 -9.50
C GLY A 322 -71.54 13.17 -9.38
N VAL A 323 -71.55 12.26 -8.40
CA VAL A 323 -70.49 11.29 -8.10
C VAL A 323 -71.09 9.93 -7.74
N PRO A 324 -70.39 8.82 -8.02
CA PRO A 324 -70.87 7.49 -7.64
C PRO A 324 -70.78 7.26 -6.13
N ALA A 325 -71.67 6.39 -5.61
CA ALA A 325 -71.54 5.85 -4.26
C ALA A 325 -70.55 4.68 -4.23
N VAL A 326 -69.77 4.60 -3.15
CA VAL A 326 -68.89 3.48 -2.82
C VAL A 326 -69.59 2.63 -1.76
N PHE A 327 -69.66 1.31 -1.95
CA PHE A 327 -70.38 0.43 -1.05
C PHE A 327 -69.44 -0.39 -0.17
N ASN A 328 -69.76 -0.51 1.11
CA ASN A 328 -69.09 -1.38 2.06
C ASN A 328 -70.08 -2.43 2.59
N GLY A 329 -69.83 -3.70 2.30
CA GLY A 329 -70.65 -4.82 2.78
C GLY A 329 -72.12 -4.87 2.29
N GLY A 330 -72.54 -3.93 1.42
CA GLY A 330 -73.91 -3.87 0.88
C GLY A 330 -74.95 -3.22 1.80
N ASP A 331 -74.55 -2.81 3.00
CA ASP A 331 -75.40 -2.14 4.01
C ASP A 331 -74.96 -0.70 4.30
N GLU A 332 -73.77 -0.30 3.85
CA GLU A 332 -73.24 1.06 3.96
C GLU A 332 -72.85 1.59 2.57
N ALA A 333 -73.19 2.84 2.31
CA ALA A 333 -72.80 3.57 1.12
C ALA A 333 -72.12 4.89 1.50
N THR A 334 -71.00 5.19 0.85
CA THR A 334 -70.19 6.38 1.07
C THR A 334 -70.17 7.23 -0.21
N ILE A 335 -70.43 8.53 -0.07
CA ILE A 335 -70.35 9.51 -1.15
C ILE A 335 -69.35 10.59 -0.76
N THR A 336 -68.39 10.89 -1.63
CA THR A 336 -67.39 11.92 -1.39
C THR A 336 -67.64 13.13 -2.29
N LEU A 337 -67.99 14.27 -1.71
CA LEU A 337 -68.18 15.53 -2.44
C LEU A 337 -66.99 16.46 -2.19
N GLY A 338 -66.73 17.35 -3.15
CA GLY A 338 -65.72 18.40 -2.98
C GLY A 338 -66.21 19.49 -2.03
N LEU A 339 -65.36 19.91 -1.11
CA LEU A 339 -65.55 21.06 -0.24
C LEU A 339 -64.53 22.13 -0.63
N SER A 340 -65.01 23.33 -0.96
CA SER A 340 -64.15 24.46 -1.31
C SER A 340 -64.35 25.59 -0.32
N ALA A 341 -63.31 25.89 0.46
CA ALA A 341 -63.23 27.06 1.31
C ALA A 341 -61.92 27.80 0.99
N PRO A 342 -61.94 29.13 0.85
CA PRO A 342 -60.74 29.92 0.56
C PRO A 342 -59.75 29.84 1.71
N VAL A 343 -58.45 29.92 1.39
CA VAL A 343 -57.40 30.04 2.41
C VAL A 343 -57.60 31.32 3.23
N GLY A 344 -57.49 31.20 4.56
CA GLY A 344 -57.73 32.31 5.48
C GLY A 344 -56.62 33.35 5.52
N GLY A 345 -55.41 32.98 5.10
CA GLY A 345 -54.22 33.82 5.20
C GLY A 345 -53.52 33.72 6.54
N ASP A 346 -52.42 34.46 6.68
CA ASP A 346 -51.54 34.43 7.84
C ASP A 346 -52.02 35.42 8.92
N ASP A 347 -52.90 34.93 9.80
CA ASP A 347 -53.41 35.70 10.92
C ASP A 347 -52.29 36.10 11.89
N VAL A 348 -52.39 37.31 12.44
CA VAL A 348 -51.56 37.71 13.59
C VAL A 348 -52.17 37.12 14.85
N VAL A 349 -51.65 35.95 15.27
CA VAL A 349 -52.12 35.21 16.45
C VAL A 349 -51.88 35.99 17.75
N ALA A 350 -52.84 35.91 18.69
CA ALA A 350 -52.75 36.61 19.96
C ALA A 350 -52.01 35.77 21.03
N THR A 351 -51.99 36.26 22.27
CA THR A 351 -51.43 35.48 23.39
C THR A 351 -52.40 34.37 23.79
N PRO A 352 -51.91 33.26 24.37
CA PRO A 352 -52.77 32.17 24.82
C PRO A 352 -53.90 32.64 25.74
N ASP A 353 -53.63 33.57 26.65
CA ASP A 353 -54.63 34.06 27.61
C ASP A 353 -55.77 34.82 26.92
N ASP A 354 -55.47 35.60 25.87
CA ASP A 354 -56.47 36.37 25.13
C ASP A 354 -57.42 35.44 24.34
N ASP A 355 -56.87 34.53 23.53
CA ASP A 355 -57.67 33.68 22.64
C ASP A 355 -58.43 32.60 23.41
N MET A 356 -57.80 31.99 24.42
CA MET A 356 -58.44 30.93 25.21
C MET A 356 -59.53 31.48 26.11
N SER A 357 -59.37 32.67 26.68
CA SER A 357 -60.40 33.26 27.53
C SER A 357 -61.67 33.54 26.71
N ILE A 358 -61.55 34.04 25.48
CA ILE A 358 -62.66 34.24 24.54
C ILE A 358 -63.33 32.89 24.21
N PHE A 359 -62.53 31.89 23.83
CA PHE A 359 -63.02 30.55 23.51
C PHE A 359 -63.80 29.92 24.68
N MET A 360 -63.20 29.88 25.88
CA MET A 360 -63.82 29.29 27.06
C MET A 360 -65.06 30.07 27.50
N THR A 361 -65.02 31.41 27.44
CA THR A 361 -66.17 32.26 27.78
C THR A 361 -67.37 31.99 26.88
N HIS A 362 -67.16 31.80 25.56
CA HIS A 362 -68.25 31.47 24.64
C HIS A 362 -69.00 30.21 25.08
N PHE A 363 -68.29 29.11 25.33
CA PHE A 363 -68.93 27.85 25.71
C PHE A 363 -69.52 27.88 27.13
N GLN A 364 -68.87 28.58 28.06
CA GLN A 364 -69.41 28.79 29.41
C GLN A 364 -70.74 29.56 29.39
N GLN A 365 -70.89 30.57 28.51
CA GLN A 365 -72.13 31.35 28.36
C GLN A 365 -73.31 30.48 27.90
N ILE A 366 -73.05 29.41 27.14
CA ILE A 366 -74.07 28.49 26.61
C ILE A 366 -74.15 27.17 27.38
N GLY A 367 -73.46 27.05 28.51
CA GLY A 367 -73.49 25.88 29.39
C GLY A 367 -72.84 24.62 28.80
N MET A 368 -71.86 24.78 27.92
CA MET A 368 -71.12 23.70 27.28
C MET A 368 -69.68 23.61 27.80
N THR A 369 -69.11 22.41 27.78
CA THR A 369 -67.73 22.15 28.22
C THR A 369 -66.93 21.61 27.04
N PRO A 370 -66.17 22.45 26.31
CA PRO A 370 -65.30 21.99 25.24
C PRO A 370 -64.05 21.34 25.84
N THR A 371 -63.39 20.48 25.06
CA THR A 371 -62.02 20.08 25.35
C THR A 371 -61.06 21.12 24.77
N LEU A 372 -59.96 21.40 25.48
CA LEU A 372 -58.90 22.28 25.01
C LEU A 372 -57.58 21.81 25.61
N GLU A 373 -56.68 21.31 24.77
CA GLU A 373 -55.42 20.71 25.19
C GLU A 373 -54.26 21.23 24.35
N GLU A 374 -53.15 21.56 25.01
CA GLU A 374 -51.92 21.94 24.31
C GLU A 374 -51.30 20.71 23.63
N ARG A 375 -51.11 20.79 22.31
CA ARG A 375 -50.37 19.77 21.55
C ARG A 375 -48.94 20.25 21.31
N PRO A 376 -47.92 19.47 21.70
CA PRO A 376 -46.53 19.85 21.48
C PRO A 376 -46.23 19.89 19.98
N VAL A 377 -45.80 21.05 19.49
CA VAL A 377 -45.38 21.24 18.10
C VAL A 377 -44.03 20.56 17.90
N LYS A 378 -44.02 19.43 17.19
CA LYS A 378 -42.80 18.69 16.86
C LYS A 378 -42.44 18.94 15.40
N ILE A 379 -41.36 19.67 15.18
CA ILE A 379 -40.74 19.81 13.85
C ILE A 379 -39.66 18.74 13.78
N GLU A 380 -39.91 17.67 13.02
CA GLU A 380 -38.94 16.59 12.87
C GLU A 380 -37.75 17.05 12.00
N PRO A 381 -36.52 17.00 12.52
CA PRO A 381 -35.36 17.30 11.71
C PRO A 381 -35.18 16.20 10.64
N PRO A 382 -34.74 16.55 9.42
CA PRO A 382 -34.42 15.55 8.41
C PRO A 382 -33.32 14.63 8.91
N LYS A 383 -33.39 13.33 8.53
CA LYS A 383 -32.37 12.35 8.89
C LYS A 383 -31.00 12.79 8.34
N VAL A 384 -30.04 13.01 9.23
CA VAL A 384 -28.65 13.34 8.85
C VAL A 384 -27.91 12.08 8.36
N PRO A 385 -27.02 12.18 7.36
CA PRO A 385 -26.13 11.10 6.97
C PRO A 385 -25.26 10.59 8.13
N ALA A 386 -24.86 9.32 8.07
CA ALA A 386 -24.02 8.69 9.09
C ALA A 386 -22.70 9.44 9.30
N GLY A 387 -22.32 9.67 10.56
CA GLY A 387 -21.07 10.35 10.94
C GLY A 387 -21.19 11.85 11.20
N GLN A 388 -22.39 12.43 11.08
CA GLN A 388 -22.65 13.82 11.42
C GLN A 388 -23.44 13.95 12.73
N PRO A 389 -23.22 15.04 13.50
CA PRO A 389 -24.01 15.30 14.70
C PRO A 389 -25.50 15.44 14.33
N PRO A 390 -26.42 14.97 15.19
CA PRO A 390 -27.85 15.19 15.02
C PRO A 390 -28.15 16.68 14.82
N MET A 391 -29.06 16.99 13.90
CA MET A 391 -29.55 18.36 13.73
C MET A 391 -30.54 18.67 14.86
N GLU A 392 -30.32 19.78 15.56
CA GLU A 392 -31.23 20.23 16.61
C GLU A 392 -32.56 20.68 16.00
N ALA A 393 -33.67 20.21 16.57
CA ALA A 393 -34.99 20.58 16.10
C ALA A 393 -35.28 22.05 16.47
N PRO A 394 -35.73 22.89 15.52
CA PRO A 394 -36.07 24.27 15.82
C PRO A 394 -37.30 24.31 16.70
N ILE A 395 -37.34 25.32 17.55
CA ILE A 395 -38.47 25.58 18.43
C ILE A 395 -39.43 26.49 17.68
N ALA A 396 -40.67 26.03 17.46
CA ALA A 396 -41.70 26.87 16.85
C ALA A 396 -41.96 28.13 17.70
N PRO A 397 -42.11 29.32 17.09
CA PRO A 397 -42.40 30.58 17.80
C PRO A 397 -43.88 30.72 18.20
N TRP A 398 -44.67 29.67 18.01
CA TRP A 398 -46.10 29.59 18.29
C TRP A 398 -46.43 28.29 19.03
N ARG A 399 -47.62 28.24 19.64
CA ARG A 399 -48.19 27.11 20.38
C ARG A 399 -49.47 26.65 19.68
N GLN A 400 -49.80 25.37 19.81
CA GLN A 400 -51.00 24.77 19.24
C GLN A 400 -51.87 24.21 20.35
N PHE A 401 -53.14 24.60 20.34
CA PHE A 401 -54.14 24.08 21.26
C PHE A 401 -55.23 23.42 20.46
N HIS A 402 -55.35 22.11 20.61
CA HIS A 402 -56.42 21.37 19.98
C HIS A 402 -57.68 21.49 20.82
N PHE A 403 -58.80 21.70 20.16
CA PHE A 403 -60.10 21.72 20.81
C PHE A 403 -61.06 20.75 20.13
N SER A 404 -62.02 20.28 20.90
CA SER A 404 -63.20 19.61 20.38
C SER A 404 -64.43 19.89 21.22
N PHE A 405 -65.59 19.88 20.59
CA PHE A 405 -66.87 20.00 21.29
C PHE A 405 -67.98 19.28 20.52
N ASP A 406 -68.98 18.82 21.29
CA ASP A 406 -70.20 18.20 20.77
C ASP A 406 -71.39 19.08 21.09
N GLY A 407 -72.32 19.25 20.16
CA GLY A 407 -73.48 20.09 20.35
C GLY A 407 -74.70 19.66 19.54
N PRO A 408 -75.92 19.97 20.03
CA PRO A 408 -77.16 19.79 19.27
C PRO A 408 -77.47 21.00 18.36
N ALA A 409 -76.59 21.99 18.30
CA ALA A 409 -76.73 23.18 17.46
C ALA A 409 -75.79 23.11 16.25
N GLN A 410 -76.21 23.67 15.13
CA GLN A 410 -75.36 23.74 13.94
C GLN A 410 -74.09 24.54 14.23
N PRO A 411 -72.90 24.06 13.82
CA PRO A 411 -71.62 24.71 14.12
C PRO A 411 -71.57 26.20 13.76
N VAL A 412 -72.25 26.60 12.68
CA VAL A 412 -72.35 28.00 12.23
C VAL A 412 -72.87 28.95 13.33
N SER A 413 -73.72 28.50 14.26
CA SER A 413 -74.26 29.37 15.31
C SER A 413 -73.18 29.87 16.28
N HIS A 414 -72.13 29.08 16.52
CA HIS A 414 -71.00 29.46 17.37
C HIS A 414 -70.10 30.54 16.72
N PHE A 415 -70.23 30.69 15.40
CA PHE A 415 -69.50 31.64 14.56
C PHE A 415 -70.43 32.72 13.99
N SER A 416 -71.54 32.99 14.67
CA SER A 416 -72.45 34.09 14.34
C SER A 416 -72.21 35.26 15.28
N VAL A 417 -72.39 36.50 14.80
CA VAL A 417 -72.28 37.69 15.65
C VAL A 417 -73.37 37.61 16.72
N GLY A 418 -72.96 37.58 17.98
CA GLY A 418 -73.89 37.55 19.11
C GLY A 418 -74.85 38.74 19.07
N ARG A 419 -76.16 38.47 19.10
CA ARG A 419 -77.11 39.50 19.54
C ARG A 419 -76.92 39.64 21.05
N ASP A 420 -76.84 40.87 21.54
CA ASP A 420 -76.80 41.21 22.96
C ASP A 420 -75.45 40.98 23.70
N GLY A 421 -74.32 41.07 22.98
CA GLY A 421 -72.99 41.09 23.62
C GLY A 421 -72.46 39.72 24.04
N THR A 422 -73.03 38.64 23.53
CA THR A 422 -72.48 37.29 23.67
C THR A 422 -71.16 37.17 22.88
N VAL A 423 -70.18 36.53 23.51
CA VAL A 423 -68.86 36.32 22.90
C VAL A 423 -69.00 35.27 21.80
N SER A 424 -68.43 35.51 20.63
CA SER A 424 -68.51 34.63 19.44
C SER A 424 -67.11 34.21 19.01
N LEU A 425 -67.01 33.04 18.36
CA LEU A 425 -65.73 32.48 17.91
C LEU A 425 -65.16 33.17 16.66
N ILE A 426 -65.90 34.08 15.99
CA ILE A 426 -65.42 34.83 14.80
C ILE A 426 -64.13 35.62 15.11
N GLY A 427 -63.97 36.08 16.35
CA GLY A 427 -62.91 37.02 16.74
C GLY A 427 -61.58 36.40 17.14
N ILE A 428 -61.43 35.07 17.08
CA ILE A 428 -60.22 34.39 17.55
C ILE A 428 -59.22 34.22 16.38
N PRO A 429 -58.15 35.03 16.30
CA PRO A 429 -57.12 34.87 15.28
C PRO A 429 -56.45 33.49 15.39
N GLY A 430 -56.10 32.88 14.26
CA GLY A 430 -55.46 31.56 14.27
C GLY A 430 -56.37 30.40 14.65
N LEU A 431 -57.68 30.60 14.87
CA LEU A 431 -58.63 29.50 15.01
C LEU A 431 -58.86 28.85 13.63
N ARG A 432 -58.66 27.53 13.56
CA ARG A 432 -58.87 26.71 12.36
C ARG A 432 -59.67 25.47 12.73
N ILE A 433 -60.53 25.03 11.81
CA ILE A 433 -61.38 23.86 11.96
C ILE A 433 -60.78 22.74 11.11
N ASP A 434 -60.46 21.62 11.75
CA ASP A 434 -59.90 20.45 11.07
C ASP A 434 -61.02 19.60 10.50
N ALA A 435 -62.06 19.34 11.30
CA ALA A 435 -63.19 18.54 10.91
C ALA A 435 -64.52 18.96 11.58
N VAL A 436 -65.61 18.71 10.86
CA VAL A 436 -66.98 18.79 11.37
C VAL A 436 -67.70 17.51 11.00
N THR A 437 -68.14 16.76 12.01
CA THR A 437 -68.93 15.54 11.84
C THR A 437 -70.37 15.83 12.23
N THR A 438 -71.29 15.65 11.28
CA THR A 438 -72.74 15.68 11.51
C THR A 438 -73.25 14.25 11.60
N LYS A 439 -74.04 13.92 12.62
CA LYS A 439 -74.66 12.59 12.77
C LYS A 439 -76.17 12.71 12.90
N LEU A 440 -76.89 11.80 12.27
CA LEU A 440 -78.32 11.63 12.50
C LEU A 440 -78.55 10.61 13.62
N ASN A 441 -79.19 11.05 14.69
CA ASN A 441 -79.72 10.13 15.69
C ASN A 441 -81.07 9.59 15.18
N ALA A 442 -81.09 8.31 14.85
CA ALA A 442 -82.27 7.63 14.31
C ALA A 442 -83.41 7.48 15.33
N GLU A 443 -83.12 7.48 16.64
CA GLU A 443 -84.14 7.29 17.69
C GLU A 443 -85.05 8.51 17.82
N ASP A 444 -84.46 9.72 17.80
CA ASP A 444 -85.18 10.97 18.02
C ASP A 444 -85.30 11.84 16.76
N ALA A 445 -84.79 11.36 15.61
CA ALA A 445 -84.70 12.09 14.34
C ALA A 445 -84.02 13.47 14.46
N THR A 446 -83.02 13.58 15.33
CA THR A 446 -82.26 14.81 15.58
C THR A 446 -80.85 14.73 15.01
N LEU A 447 -80.31 15.87 14.59
CA LEU A 447 -78.91 15.99 14.17
C LEU A 447 -78.04 16.42 15.35
N THR A 448 -76.86 15.83 15.45
CA THR A 448 -75.81 16.23 16.39
C THR A 448 -74.53 16.54 15.64
N TRP A 449 -73.73 17.44 16.19
CA TRP A 449 -72.47 17.87 15.59
C TRP A 449 -71.33 17.66 16.55
N HIS A 450 -70.24 17.15 16.00
CA HIS A 450 -68.92 17.14 16.62
C HIS A 450 -68.00 18.04 15.80
N VAL A 451 -67.28 18.93 16.46
CA VAL A 451 -66.37 19.87 15.82
C VAL A 451 -65.02 19.75 16.48
N GLU A 452 -63.97 19.63 15.67
CA GLU A 452 -62.58 19.63 16.14
C GLU A 452 -61.71 20.58 15.31
N GLY A 453 -60.69 21.12 15.96
CA GLY A 453 -59.82 22.09 15.33
C GLY A 453 -58.65 22.49 16.21
N ASN A 454 -57.98 23.56 15.80
CA ASN A 454 -56.82 24.10 16.48
C ASN A 454 -56.95 25.61 16.68
N ILE A 455 -56.49 26.09 17.83
CA ILE A 455 -56.19 27.49 18.08
C ILE A 455 -54.67 27.61 18.11
N TYR A 456 -54.13 28.41 17.19
CA TYR A 456 -52.71 28.76 17.18
C TYR A 456 -52.52 30.08 17.92
N ALA A 457 -51.62 30.09 18.90
CA ALA A 457 -51.31 31.28 19.69
C ALA A 457 -49.82 31.57 19.69
N LYS A 458 -49.46 32.81 19.99
CA LYS A 458 -48.07 33.22 20.16
C LYS A 458 -47.44 32.50 21.35
N LYS A 459 -46.17 32.10 21.21
CA LYS A 459 -45.42 31.47 22.29
C LYS A 459 -45.00 32.45 23.38
#